data_AF-A0A0V0XQR6-F1
#
_entry.id   AF-A0A0V0XQR6-F1
#
_cell.length_a   1.000
_cell.length_b   1.000
_cell.length_c   1.000
_cell.angle_alpha   90.00
_cell.angle_beta   90.00
_cell.angle_gamma   90.00
#
_symmetry.space_group_name_H-M   'P 1'
#
loop_
_entity.id
_entity.type
_entity.pdbx_description
1 polymer ?
#
loop_
_entity_poly.entity_id
_entity_poly.type
_entity_poly.pdbx_seq_one_letter_code
_entity_poly.pdbx_strand_id
1 'polypeptide(L)' 'LIQLKREARLKGGFYVCPEAKLLFIIRIRGINAIDPKTKKILQLLRLRQIFNG' A
#
# COMPACT_ATOMS: atom_id res chain seq x y z
N LEU A 1 13.76 -7.91 -13.71
CA LEU A 1 14.24 -7.29 -12.45
C LEU A 1 15.66 -7.72 -12.09
N ILE A 2 15.92 -9.02 -11.84
CA ILE A 2 17.25 -9.50 -11.43
C ILE A 2 18.32 -9.19 -12.49
N GLN A 3 18.01 -9.42 -13.77
CA GLN A 3 18.93 -9.10 -14.86
C GLN A 3 19.29 -7.59 -14.91
N LEU A 4 18.29 -6.71 -14.91
CA LEU A 4 18.50 -5.25 -14.92
C LEU A 4 19.33 -4.77 -13.72
N LYS A 5 19.10 -5.33 -12.52
CA LYS A 5 19.93 -5.06 -11.34
C LYS A 5 21.37 -5.51 -11.53
N ARG A 6 21.60 -6.69 -12.13
CA ARG A 6 22.94 -7.22 -12.41
C ARG A 6 23.66 -6.40 -13.47
N GLU A 7 22.99 -6.01 -14.56
CA GLU A 7 23.55 -5.15 -15.61
C GLU A 7 23.92 -3.77 -15.08
N ALA A 8 23.04 -3.15 -14.28
CA ALA A 8 23.35 -1.87 -13.64
C ALA A 8 24.59 -1.98 -12.75
N ARG A 9 24.69 -3.04 -11.94
CA ARG A 9 25.86 -3.31 -11.09
C ARG A 9 27.16 -3.50 -11.89
N LEU A 10 27.11 -4.25 -13.00
CA LEU A 10 28.27 -4.44 -13.88
C LEU A 10 28.77 -3.14 -14.50
N LYS A 11 27.85 -2.23 -14.83
CA LYS A 11 28.16 -0.90 -15.38
C LYS A 11 28.52 0.14 -14.31
N GLY A 12 28.59 -0.24 -13.03
CA GLY A 12 28.88 0.66 -11.91
C GLY A 12 27.74 1.61 -11.53
N GLY A 13 26.51 1.35 -12.01
CA GLY A 13 25.32 2.15 -11.77
C GLY A 13 24.26 1.47 -10.89
N PHE A 14 23.10 2.12 -10.76
CA PHE A 14 21.99 1.67 -9.92
C PHE A 14 20.73 1.42 -10.74
N TYR A 15 19.97 0.38 -10.37
CA TYR A 15 18.66 0.11 -10.94
C TYR A 15 17.56 0.52 -9.95
N VAL A 16 16.80 1.55 -10.29
CA VAL A 16 15.63 1.99 -9.53
C VAL A 16 14.46 1.07 -9.86
N CYS A 17 13.92 0.41 -8.85
CA CYS A 17 12.76 -0.47 -9.03
C CYS A 17 11.50 0.37 -9.28
N PRO A 18 10.56 -0.10 -10.10
CA PRO A 18 9.27 0.55 -10.25
C PRO A 18 8.49 0.51 -8.93
N GLU A 19 7.66 1.53 -8.71
CA GLU A 19 6.77 1.58 -7.55
C GLU A 19 5.67 0.51 -7.63
N ALA A 20 5.18 0.08 -6.46
CA ALA A 20 4.10 -0.90 -6.39
C ALA A 20 2.78 -0.30 -6.88
N LYS A 21 2.06 -1.04 -7.72
CA LYS A 21 0.81 -0.55 -8.33
C LYS A 21 -0.44 -0.79 -7.50
N LEU A 22 -0.38 -1.73 -6.56
CA LEU A 22 -1.53 -2.17 -5.76
C LEU A 22 -1.14 -2.22 -4.29
N LEU A 23 -2.13 -2.00 -3.43
CA LEU A 23 -2.01 -2.04 -1.98
C LEU A 23 -3.16 -2.89 -1.44
N PHE A 24 -2.85 -3.74 -0.46
CA PHE A 24 -3.85 -4.44 0.35
C PHE A 24 -3.97 -3.71 1.70
N ILE A 25 -5.17 -3.28 2.06
CA ILE A 25 -5.39 -2.37 3.20
C ILE A 25 -6.32 -3.04 4.20
N ILE A 26 -5.89 -3.18 5.45
CA ILE A 26 -6.69 -3.79 6.51
C ILE A 26 -7.12 -2.75 7.53
N ARG A 27 -8.39 -2.78 7.95
CA ARG A 27 -8.88 -1.93 9.04
C ARG A 27 -8.49 -2.47 10.41
N ILE A 28 -7.61 -1.75 11.11
CA ILE A 28 -7.15 -2.14 12.46
C ILE A 28 -7.95 -1.52 13.61
N ARG A 29 -8.68 -0.41 13.37
CA ARG A 29 -9.49 0.26 14.40
C ARG A 29 -10.96 -0.14 14.31
N GLY A 30 -11.59 -0.24 15.48
CA GLY A 30 -13.04 -0.48 15.64
C GLY A 30 -13.91 0.67 15.12
N ILE A 31 -15.19 0.69 15.47
CA ILE A 31 -16.19 1.62 14.89
C ILE A 31 -16.36 2.92 15.70
N ASN A 32 -16.09 2.86 17.01
CA ASN A 32 -16.35 3.96 17.94
C ASN A 32 -15.27 5.06 17.86
N ALA A 33 -15.66 6.30 18.17
CA ALA A 33 -14.77 7.48 18.21
C ALA A 33 -13.93 7.70 16.93
N ILE A 34 -14.60 7.64 15.78
CA ILE A 34 -14.01 7.97 14.47
C ILE A 34 -14.59 9.29 13.98
N ASP A 35 -13.71 10.18 13.53
CA ASP A 35 -14.07 11.44 12.88
C ASP A 35 -14.99 11.21 11.65
N PRO A 36 -16.04 12.03 11.43
CA PRO A 36 -16.96 11.86 10.30
C PRO A 36 -16.27 11.76 8.94
N LYS A 37 -15.18 12.50 8.70
CA LYS A 37 -14.41 12.45 7.44
C LYS A 37 -13.71 11.09 7.30
N THR A 38 -13.04 10.62 8.35
CA THR A 38 -12.38 9.31 8.35
C THR A 38 -13.39 8.17 8.17
N LYS A 39 -14.56 8.25 8.82
CA LYS A 39 -15.64 7.27 8.66
C LYS A 39 -16.09 7.20 7.20
N LYS A 40 -16.20 8.35 6.50
CA LYS A 40 -16.57 8.38 5.09
C LYS A 40 -15.49 7.77 4.19
N ILE A 41 -14.22 8.02 4.45
CA ILE A 41 -13.10 7.42 3.70
C ILE A 41 -13.13 5.90 3.81
N LEU A 42 -13.32 5.35 5.01
CA LEU A 42 -13.41 3.91 5.23
C LEU A 42 -14.61 3.27 4.51
N GLN A 43 -15.74 3.99 4.41
CA GLN A 43 -16.90 3.52 3.65
C GLN A 43 -16.61 3.41 2.14
N LEU A 44 -15.88 4.39 1.58
CA LEU A 44 -15.49 4.38 0.16
C LEU A 44 -14.52 3.23 -0.14
N LEU A 45 -13.58 2.97 0.76
CA LEU A 45 -12.66 1.82 0.68
C LEU A 45 -13.34 0.48 1.01
N ARG A 46 -14.64 0.47 1.36
CA ARG A 46 -15.42 -0.71 1.78
C ARG A 46 -14.92 -1.41 3.05
N LEU A 47 -14.13 -0.71 3.88
CA LEU A 47 -13.58 -1.20 5.15
C LEU A 47 -14.56 -0.99 6.32
N ARG A 48 -15.68 -1.72 6.32
CA ARG A 48 -16.79 -1.50 7.26
C ARG A 48 -16.60 -2.16 8.64
N GLN A 49 -15.91 -3.30 8.71
CA GLN A 49 -15.63 -4.03 9.95
C GLN A 49 -14.13 -4.03 10.26
N ILE A 50 -13.79 -4.29 11.52
CA ILE A 50 -12.39 -4.47 11.93
C ILE A 50 -11.83 -5.76 11.32
N PHE A 51 -10.55 -5.77 10.97
CA PHE A 51 -9.83 -6.85 10.31
C PHE A 51 -10.35 -7.25 8.92
N ASN A 52 -11.18 -6.41 8.30
CA ASN A 52 -11.47 -6.52 6.87
C ASN A 52 -10.30 -5.94 6.06
N GLY A 53 -9.97 -6.59 4.95
CA GLY A 53 -9.11 -6.09 3.88
C GLY A 53 -9.63 -6.45 2.51
#